data_AF-A0A328ABG8-F1
#
_entry.id   AF-A0A328ABG8-F1
#
_cell.length_a   1.000
_cell.length_b   1.000
_cell.length_c   1.000
_cell.angle_alpha   90.00
_cell.angle_beta   90.00
_cell.angle_gamma   90.00
#
_symmetry.space_group_name_H-M   'P 1'
#
loop_
_entity.id
_entity.type
_entity.pdbx_description
1 polymer ?
#
loop_
_entity_poly.entity_id
_entity_poly.type
_entity_poly.pdbx_seq_one_letter_code
_entity_poly.pdbx_strand_id
1 'polypeptide(L)'
;MGLFYNPRFRALDSNGQPLSGATLTFYRAGTTTPANIYRDADLAIPASNPTTGTDASDASGWFRQFFADENTLCDVTLKDADGVTIQTFVDVPFVGASPNTRERLTANRTYYVATTGSDVSNDGLTDGSPFLTVQRALDATERLDFNGFTVTVQIADGTYADRFIIPICTGQKDPQNLMIRGNVSTPANVVMSFAGAGLATIATFSGSRARVSGMKLTGGATSFGISSRGYIEFSDLDFGTHNAHLLCQYGGTIAAVGNYSISGGGQSHIRADANGLIRVDERTVTITGTPAFGTAFANATQTGVITCRLMTFVGSATGPRYTATLNGVIYTEGASATYLPGNAAGSTATGGQYG
;
A
#
# COMPACT_ATOMS: atom_id res chain seq x y z
N MET A 1 -22.72 4.45 24.30
CA MET A 1 -22.36 5.30 25.45
C MET A 1 -21.34 6.31 24.95
N GLY A 2 -21.69 7.60 24.89
CA GLY A 2 -20.78 8.65 24.45
C GLY A 2 -20.24 9.41 25.66
N LEU A 3 -18.92 9.49 25.79
CA LEU A 3 -18.25 10.33 26.79
C LEU A 3 -18.16 11.75 26.22
N PHE A 4 -18.75 12.73 26.89
CA PHE A 4 -18.58 14.14 26.55
C PHE A 4 -17.17 14.58 26.95
N TYR A 5 -16.22 14.60 26.01
CA TYR A 5 -14.86 15.08 26.24
C TYR A 5 -14.77 16.55 25.85
N ASN A 6 -15.02 17.43 26.81
CA ASN A 6 -14.47 18.78 26.75
C ASN A 6 -14.11 19.25 28.17
N PRO A 7 -12.90 18.93 28.68
CA PRO A 7 -12.44 19.45 29.94
C PRO A 7 -11.23 20.36 29.69
N ARG A 8 -11.47 21.66 29.51
CA ARG A 8 -10.40 22.64 29.76
C ARG A 8 -9.77 22.33 31.12
N PHE A 9 -8.47 22.51 31.29
CA PHE A 9 -7.85 22.25 32.58
C PHE A 9 -8.28 23.35 33.57
N ARG A 10 -8.76 22.97 34.75
CA ARG A 10 -9.07 23.91 35.84
C ARG A 10 -8.09 23.68 36.99
N ALA A 11 -7.30 24.69 37.33
CA ALA A 11 -6.46 24.66 38.51
C ALA A 11 -7.27 24.97 39.77
N LEU A 12 -7.18 24.06 40.74
CA LEU A 12 -7.79 24.17 42.05
C LEU A 12 -6.69 23.98 43.11
N ASP A 13 -6.87 24.59 44.27
CA ASP A 13 -6.04 24.35 45.45
C ASP A 13 -6.46 23.05 46.18
N SER A 14 -5.77 22.74 47.29
CA SER A 14 -6.06 21.56 48.11
C SER A 14 -7.46 21.57 48.76
N ASN A 15 -8.12 22.72 48.81
CA ASN A 15 -9.47 22.90 49.36
C ASN A 15 -10.54 22.94 48.26
N GLY A 16 -10.14 22.77 46.99
CA GLY A 16 -11.04 22.84 45.84
C GLY A 16 -11.39 24.26 45.40
N GLN A 17 -10.72 25.29 45.91
CA GLN A 17 -10.91 26.67 45.47
C GLN A 17 -10.13 26.94 44.18
N PRO A 18 -10.67 27.74 43.24
CA PRO A 18 -9.96 28.03 42.00
C PRO A 18 -8.71 28.89 42.20
N LEU A 19 -7.62 28.49 41.54
CA LEU A 19 -6.38 29.26 41.52
C LEU A 19 -6.41 30.27 40.38
N SER A 20 -6.67 31.54 40.69
CA SER A 20 -6.61 32.64 39.72
C SER A 20 -5.16 33.02 39.41
N GLY A 21 -4.81 33.17 38.13
CA GLY A 21 -3.45 33.55 37.71
C GLY A 21 -2.40 32.44 37.88
N ALA A 22 -2.83 31.19 38.07
CA ALA A 22 -1.95 30.04 38.07
C ALA A 22 -1.26 29.86 36.71
N THR A 23 -0.09 29.24 36.72
CA THR A 23 0.72 29.01 35.52
C THR A 23 1.00 27.53 35.31
N LEU A 24 1.00 27.10 34.04
CA LEU A 24 1.50 25.80 33.60
C LEU A 24 2.86 26.00 32.93
N THR A 25 3.79 25.09 33.20
CA THR A 25 5.04 24.98 32.44
C THR A 25 5.08 23.59 31.81
N PHE A 26 5.26 23.54 30.49
CA PHE A 26 5.32 22.29 29.73
C PHE A 26 6.77 22.01 29.36
N TYR A 27 7.29 20.85 29.75
CA TYR A 27 8.61 20.37 29.37
C TYR A 27 8.47 19.18 28.43
N ARG A 28 9.44 18.99 27.54
CA ARG A 28 9.53 17.71 26.82
C ARG A 28 9.73 16.59 27.84
N ALA A 29 8.96 15.51 27.71
CA ALA A 29 8.95 14.40 28.67
C ALA A 29 10.36 13.93 29.07
N GLY A 30 10.58 13.78 30.37
CA GLY A 30 11.86 13.34 30.94
C GLY A 30 12.98 14.38 30.88
N THR A 31 12.68 15.63 30.52
CA THR A 31 13.67 16.71 30.40
C THR A 31 13.23 17.98 31.14
N THR A 32 14.15 18.94 31.25
CA THR A 32 13.86 20.31 31.73
C THR A 32 13.74 21.32 30.58
N THR A 33 13.68 20.85 29.33
CA THR A 33 13.58 21.72 28.15
C THR A 33 12.12 22.10 27.89
N PRO A 34 11.77 23.40 27.84
CA PRO A 34 10.41 23.82 27.52
C PRO A 34 9.92 23.26 26.18
N ALA A 35 8.69 22.76 26.15
CA ALA A 35 8.00 22.33 24.94
C ALA A 35 7.39 23.53 24.20
N ASN A 36 7.32 23.43 22.87
CA ASN A 36 6.56 24.40 22.07
C ASN A 36 5.07 24.11 22.23
N ILE A 37 4.29 25.14 22.57
CA ILE A 37 2.83 25.06 22.70
C ILE A 37 2.17 26.21 21.96
N TYR A 38 0.93 26.00 21.52
CA TYR A 38 0.20 26.88 20.62
C TYR A 38 -1.24 27.13 21.10
N ARG A 39 -1.82 28.22 20.62
CA ARG A 39 -3.16 28.70 20.96
C ARG A 39 -4.24 28.17 20.01
N ASP A 40 -3.84 27.55 18.91
CA ASP A 40 -4.65 27.06 17.81
C ASP A 40 -4.16 25.67 17.34
N ALA A 41 -5.07 24.91 16.72
CA ALA A 41 -4.79 23.56 16.26
C ALA A 41 -3.84 23.50 15.05
N ASP A 42 -3.74 24.58 14.27
CA ASP A 42 -2.84 24.68 13.11
C ASP A 42 -1.39 24.99 13.51
N LEU A 43 -1.11 25.10 14.82
CA LEU A 43 0.20 25.40 15.38
C LEU A 43 0.78 26.73 14.86
N ALA A 44 -0.07 27.69 14.48
CA ALA A 44 0.35 28.94 13.86
C ALA A 44 0.59 30.06 14.88
N ILE A 45 -0.07 30.00 16.05
CA ILE A 45 0.00 31.05 17.07
C ILE A 45 0.64 30.48 18.35
N PRO A 46 1.93 30.75 18.60
CA PRO A 46 2.60 30.29 19.81
C PRO A 46 1.92 30.80 21.09
N ALA A 47 1.83 29.92 22.09
CA ALA A 47 1.49 30.26 23.46
C ALA A 47 2.76 30.50 24.28
N SER A 48 2.63 31.27 25.35
CA SER A 48 3.72 31.46 26.32
C SER A 48 3.97 30.17 27.13
N ASN A 49 5.25 29.85 27.39
CA ASN A 49 5.65 28.72 28.22
C ASN A 49 6.88 29.11 29.09
N PRO A 50 6.76 29.32 30.41
CA PRO A 50 5.55 29.16 31.22
C PRO A 50 4.38 30.02 30.76
N THR A 51 3.16 29.54 30.97
CA THR A 51 1.95 30.26 30.58
C THR A 51 1.83 31.55 31.38
N THR A 52 1.67 32.68 30.71
CA THR A 52 1.57 34.02 31.32
C THR A 52 0.52 34.88 30.61
N GLY A 53 0.12 35.98 31.25
CA GLY A 53 -0.85 36.91 30.68
C GLY A 53 -2.17 36.21 30.33
N THR A 54 -2.59 36.28 29.06
CA THR A 54 -3.83 35.65 28.58
C THR A 54 -3.77 34.11 28.51
N ASP A 55 -2.59 33.50 28.71
CA ASP A 55 -2.44 32.05 28.76
C ASP A 55 -2.43 31.51 30.21
N ALA A 56 -2.33 32.37 31.22
CA ALA A 56 -2.50 31.97 32.63
C ALA A 56 -3.98 31.64 32.94
N SER A 57 -4.24 31.00 34.08
CA SER A 57 -5.62 30.71 34.47
C SER A 57 -6.45 31.98 34.71
N ASP A 58 -7.74 31.92 34.36
CA ASP A 58 -8.69 32.99 34.66
C ASP A 58 -9.07 33.04 36.16
N ALA A 59 -9.92 34.00 36.55
CA ALA A 59 -10.40 34.15 37.92
C ALA A 59 -11.17 32.92 38.46
N SER A 60 -11.65 32.05 37.57
CA SER A 60 -12.32 30.80 37.90
C SER A 60 -11.38 29.59 37.81
N GLY A 61 -10.07 29.81 37.65
CA GLY A 61 -9.01 28.80 37.60
C GLY A 61 -8.93 28.06 36.27
N TRP A 62 -9.65 28.47 35.23
CA TRP A 62 -9.63 27.77 33.95
C TRP A 62 -8.48 28.24 33.08
N PHE A 63 -7.78 27.28 32.48
CA PHE A 63 -6.87 27.52 31.38
C PHE A 63 -7.60 27.42 30.05
N ARG A 64 -7.04 28.09 29.05
CA ARG A 64 -7.39 27.83 27.65
C ARG A 64 -6.95 26.42 27.26
N GLN A 65 -7.39 26.01 26.07
CA GLN A 65 -6.83 24.83 25.42
C GLN A 65 -5.47 25.21 24.81
N PHE A 66 -4.50 24.32 24.99
CA PHE A 66 -3.18 24.40 24.38
C PHE A 66 -3.02 23.26 23.37
N PHE A 67 -2.30 23.53 22.30
CA PHE A 67 -2.00 22.57 21.23
C PHE A 67 -0.49 22.39 21.11
N ALA A 68 -0.06 21.23 20.65
CA ALA A 68 1.33 20.89 20.35
C ALA A 68 1.34 19.88 19.20
N ASP A 69 2.51 19.52 18.67
CA ASP A 69 2.64 18.48 17.65
C ASP A 69 1.99 17.16 18.13
N GLU A 70 1.33 16.45 17.21
CA GLU A 70 0.67 15.19 17.53
C GLU A 70 1.67 14.18 18.12
N ASN A 71 1.23 13.40 19.12
CA ASN A 71 2.04 12.44 19.88
C ASN A 71 3.16 13.05 20.75
N THR A 72 3.16 14.37 20.96
CA THR A 72 4.04 14.99 21.96
C THR A 72 3.63 14.55 23.37
N LEU A 73 4.59 14.03 24.12
CA LEU A 73 4.49 13.80 25.57
C LEU A 73 5.18 14.95 26.30
N CYS A 74 4.47 15.53 27.27
CA CYS A 74 5.01 16.61 28.09
C CYS A 74 4.91 16.30 29.58
N ASP A 75 5.95 16.69 30.31
CA ASP A 75 5.86 16.86 31.76
C ASP A 75 5.31 18.26 32.04
N VAL A 76 4.26 18.35 32.84
CA VAL A 76 3.54 19.61 33.07
C VAL A 76 3.59 19.97 34.54
N THR A 77 4.10 21.14 34.87
CA THR A 77 4.12 21.68 36.24
C THR A 77 3.09 22.79 36.38
N LEU A 78 2.15 22.63 37.32
CA LEU A 78 1.23 23.66 37.76
C LEU A 78 1.83 24.42 38.95
N LYS A 79 1.85 25.74 38.84
CA LYS A 79 2.20 26.67 39.92
C LYS A 79 1.06 27.65 40.19
N ASP A 80 0.93 28.09 41.43
CA ASP A 80 0.03 29.20 41.77
C ASP A 80 0.59 30.56 41.31
N ALA A 81 -0.15 31.64 41.59
CA ALA A 81 0.22 33.00 41.17
C ALA A 81 1.50 33.51 41.85
N ASP A 82 1.85 32.97 43.01
CA ASP A 82 3.07 33.30 43.76
C ASP A 82 4.27 32.43 43.32
N GLY A 83 4.06 31.50 42.38
CA GLY A 83 5.09 30.65 41.80
C GLY A 83 5.38 29.37 42.59
N VAL A 84 4.55 29.02 43.57
CA VAL A 84 4.65 27.77 44.34
C VAL A 84 4.11 26.62 43.51
N THR A 85 4.88 25.54 43.41
CA THR A 85 4.44 24.32 42.71
C THR A 85 3.31 23.64 43.47
N ILE A 86 2.18 23.47 42.79
CA ILE A 86 0.99 22.79 43.32
C ILE A 86 1.01 21.32 42.92
N GLN A 87 1.28 21.05 41.65
CA GLN A 87 1.23 19.69 41.10
C GLN A 87 2.15 19.54 39.89
N THR A 88 2.70 18.34 39.72
CA THR A 88 3.38 17.94 38.50
C THR A 88 2.70 16.72 37.91
N PHE A 89 2.51 16.75 36.60
CA PHE A 89 2.05 15.65 35.78
C PHE A 89 3.22 15.20 34.90
N VAL A 90 3.38 13.90 34.74
CA VAL A 90 4.46 13.29 33.95
C VAL A 90 3.84 12.60 32.74
N ASP A 91 4.51 12.65 31.60
CA ASP A 91 4.09 11.97 30.36
C ASP A 91 2.65 12.27 29.93
N VAL A 92 2.22 13.54 30.03
CA VAL A 92 0.88 13.97 29.58
C VAL A 92 0.84 13.99 28.05
N PRO A 93 -0.05 13.21 27.41
CA PRO A 93 -0.16 13.21 25.95
C PRO A 93 -1.00 14.38 25.45
N PHE A 94 -0.53 15.04 24.39
CA PHE A 94 -1.39 15.90 23.57
C PHE A 94 -2.18 15.01 22.60
N VAL A 95 -3.47 14.89 22.84
CA VAL A 95 -4.39 14.10 22.01
C VAL A 95 -5.13 15.04 21.06
N GLY A 96 -4.87 14.91 19.75
CA GLY A 96 -5.60 15.62 18.69
C GLY A 96 -7.02 15.09 18.51
N ALA A 97 -7.77 15.65 17.55
CA ALA A 97 -9.02 15.06 17.08
C ALA A 97 -8.77 13.56 16.81
N SER A 98 -9.63 12.71 17.38
CA SER A 98 -9.57 11.25 17.31
C SER A 98 -8.82 10.74 16.06
N PRO A 99 -7.69 10.00 16.19
CA PRO A 99 -6.91 9.49 15.05
C PRO A 99 -7.66 8.46 14.18
N ASN A 100 -8.98 8.35 14.33
CA ASN A 100 -9.86 7.43 13.61
C ASN A 100 -10.60 8.05 12.42
N THR A 101 -10.42 9.33 12.10
CA THR A 101 -10.88 9.85 10.80
C THR A 101 -9.77 9.72 9.77
N ARG A 102 -9.89 8.73 8.88
CA ARG A 102 -9.08 8.65 7.66
C ARG A 102 -9.16 9.98 6.91
N GLU A 103 -8.04 10.47 6.39
CA GLU A 103 -8.04 11.65 5.52
C GLU A 103 -8.93 11.34 4.31
N ARG A 104 -9.99 12.12 4.13
CA ARG A 104 -10.88 11.98 2.97
C ARG A 104 -10.35 12.83 1.83
N LEU A 105 -9.98 12.19 0.73
CA LEU A 105 -9.41 12.90 -0.42
C LEU A 105 -10.44 13.81 -1.09
N THR A 106 -9.96 14.98 -1.49
CA THR A 106 -10.69 15.98 -2.30
C THR A 106 -10.08 16.13 -3.70
N ALA A 107 -8.96 15.48 -3.96
CA ALA A 107 -8.26 15.42 -5.24
C ALA A 107 -7.41 14.13 -5.32
N ASN A 108 -6.88 13.83 -6.51
CA ASN A 108 -5.92 12.74 -6.68
C ASN A 108 -4.66 12.96 -5.83
N ARG A 109 -4.05 11.86 -5.36
CA ARG A 109 -2.84 11.87 -4.53
C ARG A 109 -1.76 11.04 -5.20
N THR A 110 -0.52 11.49 -5.12
CA THR A 110 0.64 10.71 -5.54
C THR A 110 1.57 10.51 -4.35
N TYR A 111 2.00 9.27 -4.14
CA TYR A 111 3.12 8.93 -3.27
C TYR A 111 4.30 8.48 -4.12
N TYR A 112 5.49 8.99 -3.83
CA TYR A 112 6.72 8.69 -4.55
C TYR A 112 7.56 7.67 -3.78
N VAL A 113 8.18 6.75 -4.50
CA VAL A 113 9.06 5.71 -3.97
C VAL A 113 10.37 5.72 -4.75
N ALA A 114 11.50 5.77 -4.05
CA ALA A 114 12.83 5.76 -4.65
C ALA A 114 13.81 4.99 -3.75
N THR A 115 14.81 4.33 -4.34
CA THR A 115 15.86 3.63 -3.58
C THR A 115 16.71 4.57 -2.71
N THR A 116 16.68 5.87 -2.98
CA THR A 116 17.31 6.93 -2.18
C THR A 116 16.38 7.53 -1.12
N GLY A 117 15.15 7.03 -1.01
CA GLY A 117 14.12 7.52 -0.08
C GLY A 117 14.32 7.08 1.36
N SER A 118 13.33 7.39 2.21
CA SER A 118 13.32 7.02 3.63
C SER A 118 11.92 6.69 4.10
N ASP A 119 11.74 5.54 4.75
CA ASP A 119 10.44 5.15 5.31
C ASP A 119 10.13 5.79 6.67
N VAL A 120 11.15 6.41 7.28
CA VAL A 120 11.09 7.01 8.63
C VAL A 120 10.91 8.52 8.58
N SER A 121 11.64 9.20 7.69
CA SER A 121 11.72 10.66 7.68
C SER A 121 10.95 11.34 6.56
N ASN A 122 10.54 10.60 5.52
CA ASN A 122 9.86 11.16 4.37
C ASN A 122 8.36 10.87 4.42
N ASP A 123 7.57 11.78 3.85
CA ASP A 123 6.12 11.68 3.73
C ASP A 123 5.66 11.06 2.41
N GLY A 124 6.58 10.89 1.45
CA GLY A 124 6.33 10.38 0.12
C GLY A 124 5.53 11.33 -0.76
N LEU A 125 5.23 12.57 -0.37
CA LEU A 125 4.31 13.45 -1.11
C LEU A 125 4.98 14.19 -2.29
N THR A 126 6.31 14.18 -2.34
CA THR A 126 7.10 14.79 -3.42
C THR A 126 8.20 13.85 -3.90
N ASP A 127 8.73 14.09 -5.09
CA ASP A 127 9.86 13.35 -5.65
C ASP A 127 11.18 13.60 -4.90
N GLY A 128 11.31 14.75 -4.22
CA GLY A 128 12.42 15.10 -3.32
C GLY A 128 12.33 14.47 -1.93
N SER A 129 11.15 13.99 -1.52
CA SER A 129 10.89 13.29 -0.26
C SER A 129 10.21 11.93 -0.46
N PRO A 130 10.77 11.01 -1.26
CA PRO A 130 10.11 9.74 -1.55
C PRO A 130 10.25 8.75 -0.39
N PHE A 131 9.29 7.83 -0.25
CA PHE A 131 9.48 6.64 0.58
C PHE A 131 10.59 5.75 0.02
N LEU A 132 11.20 4.93 0.87
CA LEU A 132 12.21 3.95 0.45
C LEU A 132 11.55 2.72 -0.17
N THR A 133 10.45 2.24 0.43
CA THR A 133 9.79 1.00 0.01
C THR A 133 8.40 1.22 -0.57
N VAL A 134 7.99 0.30 -1.47
CA VAL A 134 6.62 0.29 -2.02
C VAL A 134 5.61 -0.05 -0.92
N GLN A 135 5.96 -0.93 0.03
CA GLN A 135 5.07 -1.28 1.14
C GLN A 135 4.75 -0.04 2.00
N ARG A 136 5.75 0.79 2.35
CA ARG A 136 5.52 2.00 3.13
C ARG A 136 4.55 2.98 2.46
N ALA A 137 4.64 3.12 1.13
CA ALA A 137 3.70 3.93 0.36
C ALA A 137 2.28 3.34 0.41
N LEU A 138 2.15 2.01 0.29
CA LEU A 138 0.85 1.34 0.40
C LEU A 138 0.24 1.48 1.79
N ASP A 139 1.04 1.41 2.86
CA ASP A 139 0.58 1.66 4.22
C ASP A 139 0.04 3.09 4.38
N ALA A 140 0.65 4.07 3.70
CA ALA A 140 0.12 5.44 3.65
C ALA A 140 -1.22 5.50 2.90
N THR A 141 -1.38 4.74 1.82
CA THR A 141 -2.66 4.68 1.09
C THR A 141 -3.80 4.08 1.92
N GLU A 142 -3.52 3.07 2.76
CA GLU A 142 -4.53 2.41 3.59
C GLU A 142 -5.19 3.35 4.62
N ARG A 143 -4.44 4.38 5.04
CA ARG A 143 -4.91 5.40 5.99
C ARG A 143 -5.83 6.46 5.38
N LEU A 144 -6.07 6.41 4.07
CA LEU A 144 -6.93 7.34 3.35
C LEU A 144 -8.36 6.79 3.16
N ASP A 145 -9.31 7.71 3.02
CA ASP A 145 -10.56 7.48 2.29
C ASP A 145 -10.40 8.13 0.90
N PHE A 146 -10.30 7.30 -0.13
CA PHE A 146 -10.07 7.73 -1.49
C PHE A 146 -11.21 8.60 -2.00
N ASN A 147 -12.44 8.47 -1.46
CA ASN A 147 -13.60 9.24 -1.89
C ASN A 147 -13.84 9.17 -3.43
N GLY A 148 -13.43 8.05 -4.06
CA GLY A 148 -13.46 7.86 -5.51
C GLY A 148 -12.33 8.51 -6.31
N PHE A 149 -11.42 9.26 -5.68
CA PHE A 149 -10.20 9.78 -6.31
C PHE A 149 -9.15 8.68 -6.52
N THR A 150 -8.17 8.99 -7.36
CA THR A 150 -7.05 8.09 -7.64
C THR A 150 -5.86 8.41 -6.75
N VAL A 151 -5.30 7.37 -6.15
CA VAL A 151 -4.01 7.38 -5.46
C VAL A 151 -2.99 6.64 -6.32
N THR A 152 -1.89 7.30 -6.65
CA THR A 152 -0.78 6.73 -7.42
C THR A 152 0.42 6.53 -6.53
N VAL A 153 0.96 5.31 -6.47
CA VAL A 153 2.30 5.02 -5.96
C VAL A 153 3.24 5.04 -7.17
N GLN A 154 3.96 6.14 -7.35
CA GLN A 154 4.93 6.33 -8.42
C GLN A 154 6.31 5.87 -7.97
N ILE A 155 6.83 4.83 -8.61
CA ILE A 155 8.10 4.20 -8.30
C ILE A 155 9.15 4.73 -9.29
N ALA A 156 10.26 5.23 -8.77
CA ALA A 156 11.40 5.69 -9.55
C ALA A 156 12.22 4.50 -10.09
N ASP A 157 13.05 4.78 -11.09
CA ASP A 157 14.01 3.81 -11.62
C ASP A 157 14.94 3.31 -10.50
N GLY A 158 15.14 2.00 -10.44
CA GLY A 158 15.88 1.35 -9.37
C GLY A 158 15.54 -0.13 -9.22
N THR A 159 16.28 -0.80 -8.33
CA THR A 159 16.05 -2.20 -7.98
C THR A 159 15.52 -2.29 -6.56
N TYR A 160 14.38 -2.96 -6.40
CA TYR A 160 13.65 -3.13 -5.16
C TYR A 160 13.55 -4.61 -4.84
N ALA A 161 14.21 -5.03 -3.76
CA ALA A 161 14.31 -6.44 -3.39
C ALA A 161 13.14 -6.94 -2.52
N ASP A 162 12.32 -6.03 -2.00
CA ASP A 162 11.19 -6.36 -1.14
C ASP A 162 9.93 -6.74 -1.94
N ARG A 163 9.09 -7.56 -1.32
CA ARG A 163 7.71 -7.76 -1.79
C ARG A 163 6.79 -6.68 -1.23
N PHE A 164 5.60 -6.55 -1.81
CA PHE A 164 4.54 -5.74 -1.23
C PHE A 164 3.17 -6.40 -1.31
N ILE A 165 2.30 -6.00 -0.39
CA ILE A 165 0.94 -6.50 -0.25
C ILE A 165 -0.04 -5.35 -0.49
N ILE A 166 -0.97 -5.56 -1.41
CA ILE A 166 -1.99 -4.56 -1.74
C ILE A 166 -3.00 -4.48 -0.59
N PRO A 167 -3.23 -3.28 -0.02
CA PRO A 167 -4.19 -3.09 1.07
C PRO A 167 -5.63 -2.97 0.56
N ILE A 168 -6.59 -3.01 1.48
CA ILE A 168 -7.97 -2.59 1.19
C ILE A 168 -8.07 -1.10 1.44
N CYS A 169 -8.34 -0.32 0.40
CA CYS A 169 -8.46 1.13 0.50
C CYS A 169 -9.93 1.55 0.63
N THR A 170 -10.24 2.37 1.63
CA THR A 170 -11.59 2.94 1.79
C THR A 170 -11.87 3.92 0.66
N GLY A 171 -13.13 4.00 0.20
CA GLY A 171 -13.52 4.91 -0.89
C GLY A 171 -13.05 4.49 -2.28
N GLN A 172 -12.31 3.39 -2.40
CA GLN A 172 -11.85 2.85 -3.67
C GLN A 172 -12.99 2.10 -4.39
N LYS A 173 -13.31 2.53 -5.61
CA LYS A 173 -14.38 1.92 -6.43
C LYS A 173 -13.84 0.83 -7.35
N ASP A 174 -12.71 1.12 -8.00
CA ASP A 174 -12.13 0.28 -9.05
C ASP A 174 -10.62 0.08 -8.86
N PRO A 175 -10.00 -0.95 -9.49
CA PRO A 175 -8.55 -1.14 -9.44
C PRO A 175 -7.76 0.10 -9.88
N GLN A 176 -8.30 0.88 -10.82
CA GLN A 176 -7.67 2.11 -11.33
C GLN A 176 -7.60 3.26 -10.32
N ASN A 177 -8.32 3.18 -9.19
CA ASN A 177 -8.19 4.17 -8.14
C ASN A 177 -6.92 3.96 -7.28
N LEU A 178 -6.33 2.76 -7.27
CA LEU A 178 -5.01 2.52 -6.67
C LEU A 178 -4.04 2.10 -7.78
N MET A 179 -3.23 3.05 -8.25
CA MET A 179 -2.26 2.83 -9.31
C MET A 179 -0.87 2.63 -8.73
N ILE A 180 -0.21 1.51 -9.03
CA ILE A 180 1.18 1.25 -8.68
C ILE A 180 1.97 1.27 -9.98
N ARG A 181 2.76 2.32 -10.16
CA ARG A 181 3.28 2.69 -11.47
C ARG A 181 4.79 2.93 -11.39
N GLY A 182 5.55 2.15 -12.16
CA GLY A 182 6.96 2.41 -12.41
C GLY A 182 7.17 3.28 -13.66
N ASN A 183 8.14 2.87 -14.47
CA ASN A 183 8.50 3.49 -15.75
C ASN A 183 7.80 2.76 -16.91
N VAL A 184 6.66 3.28 -17.36
CA VAL A 184 5.87 2.69 -18.45
C VAL A 184 6.54 2.78 -19.82
N SER A 185 7.54 3.66 -19.99
CA SER A 185 8.29 3.76 -21.25
C SER A 185 9.43 2.76 -21.30
N THR A 186 10.05 2.48 -20.15
CA THR A 186 11.14 1.50 -20.00
C THR A 186 10.93 0.66 -18.74
N PRO A 187 10.03 -0.34 -18.75
CA PRO A 187 9.71 -1.15 -17.56
C PRO A 187 10.94 -1.83 -16.93
N ALA A 188 11.97 -2.12 -17.72
CA ALA A 188 13.23 -2.71 -17.27
C ALA A 188 14.02 -1.83 -16.29
N ASN A 189 13.72 -0.52 -16.19
CA ASN A 189 14.42 0.36 -15.25
C ASN A 189 13.85 0.31 -13.82
N VAL A 190 12.63 -0.19 -13.63
CA VAL A 190 12.04 -0.43 -12.30
C VAL A 190 12.00 -1.93 -12.08
N VAL A 191 12.98 -2.45 -11.35
CA VAL A 191 13.17 -3.90 -11.16
C VAL A 191 12.68 -4.31 -9.78
N MET A 192 11.61 -5.09 -9.73
CA MET A 192 11.20 -5.80 -8.51
C MET A 192 11.89 -7.16 -8.49
N SER A 193 12.88 -7.33 -7.61
CA SER A 193 13.82 -8.46 -7.62
C SER A 193 13.60 -9.51 -6.50
N PHE A 194 12.42 -9.50 -5.87
CA PHE A 194 12.13 -10.34 -4.70
C PHE A 194 12.27 -11.84 -5.00
N ALA A 195 12.93 -12.57 -4.08
CA ALA A 195 13.35 -13.97 -4.28
C ALA A 195 12.77 -14.96 -3.27
N GLY A 196 11.75 -14.59 -2.50
CA GLY A 196 11.18 -15.46 -1.47
C GLY A 196 10.44 -16.67 -2.04
N ALA A 197 10.94 -17.87 -1.78
CA ALA A 197 10.29 -19.12 -2.18
C ALA A 197 8.89 -19.27 -1.55
N GLY A 198 7.91 -19.69 -2.36
CA GLY A 198 6.53 -19.88 -1.90
C GLY A 198 5.74 -18.59 -1.67
N LEU A 199 6.34 -17.42 -1.90
CA LEU A 199 5.73 -16.11 -1.76
C LEU A 199 5.62 -15.41 -3.12
N ALA A 200 4.81 -14.36 -3.16
CA ALA A 200 4.71 -13.48 -4.32
C ALA A 200 5.35 -12.12 -4.06
N THR A 201 5.98 -11.56 -5.10
CA THR A 201 6.48 -10.18 -5.14
C THR A 201 5.34 -9.18 -4.98
N ILE A 202 4.21 -9.44 -5.66
CA ILE A 202 2.98 -8.67 -5.58
C ILE A 202 1.88 -9.60 -5.09
N ALA A 203 1.39 -9.35 -3.88
CA ALA A 203 0.34 -10.16 -3.27
C ALA A 203 -0.91 -9.34 -2.95
N THR A 204 -2.08 -9.97 -3.01
CA THR A 204 -3.35 -9.40 -2.54
C THR A 204 -3.96 -10.27 -1.47
N PHE A 205 -4.69 -9.67 -0.53
CA PHE A 205 -5.58 -10.38 0.37
C PHE A 205 -6.97 -9.73 0.42
N SER A 206 -7.98 -10.52 0.77
CA SER A 206 -9.30 -10.05 1.25
C SER A 206 -10.03 -9.05 0.34
N GLY A 207 -10.05 -9.28 -0.98
CA GLY A 207 -10.76 -8.39 -1.91
C GLY A 207 -10.05 -7.07 -2.25
N SER A 208 -8.79 -6.91 -1.84
CA SER A 208 -7.94 -5.79 -2.27
C SER A 208 -7.80 -5.71 -3.78
N ARG A 209 -7.59 -4.49 -4.30
CA ARG A 209 -7.58 -4.23 -5.73
C ARG A 209 -6.66 -3.08 -6.11
N ALA A 210 -5.97 -3.20 -7.23
CA ALA A 210 -5.05 -2.20 -7.75
C ALA A 210 -4.75 -2.43 -9.24
N ARG A 211 -4.21 -1.40 -9.89
CA ARG A 211 -3.59 -1.50 -11.21
C ARG A 211 -2.07 -1.38 -11.09
N VAL A 212 -1.32 -2.31 -11.69
CA VAL A 212 0.15 -2.33 -11.67
C VAL A 212 0.72 -2.13 -13.07
N SER A 213 1.71 -1.25 -13.24
CA SER A 213 2.30 -1.00 -14.56
C SER A 213 3.75 -0.51 -14.53
N GLY A 214 4.47 -0.70 -15.64
CA GLY A 214 5.77 -0.06 -15.88
C GLY A 214 6.93 -0.62 -15.07
N MET A 215 6.99 -1.93 -14.83
CA MET A 215 8.08 -2.54 -14.07
C MET A 215 8.45 -3.93 -14.59
N LYS A 216 9.69 -4.34 -14.29
CA LYS A 216 10.18 -5.69 -14.47
C LYS A 216 10.03 -6.49 -13.19
N LEU A 217 9.47 -7.69 -13.29
CA LEU A 217 9.33 -8.62 -12.15
C LEU A 217 10.30 -9.80 -12.35
N THR A 218 11.22 -10.01 -11.42
CA THR A 218 12.21 -11.11 -11.46
C THR A 218 12.72 -11.46 -10.06
N GLY A 219 13.43 -12.58 -9.87
CA GLY A 219 14.04 -12.93 -8.58
C GLY A 219 13.81 -14.37 -8.09
N GLY A 220 13.04 -15.18 -8.82
CA GLY A 220 12.73 -16.57 -8.44
C GLY A 220 11.47 -16.80 -7.60
N ALA A 221 10.84 -15.76 -7.03
CA ALA A 221 9.51 -15.83 -6.41
C ALA A 221 8.38 -16.00 -7.45
N THR A 222 7.12 -15.94 -7.02
CA THR A 222 5.98 -15.70 -7.93
C THR A 222 5.85 -14.20 -8.19
N SER A 223 5.61 -13.76 -9.43
CA SER A 223 5.37 -12.33 -9.73
C SER A 223 4.08 -11.84 -9.06
N PHE A 224 2.93 -12.36 -9.49
CA PHE A 224 1.61 -12.08 -8.90
C PHE A 224 1.08 -13.32 -8.19
N GLY A 225 0.82 -13.22 -6.89
CA GLY A 225 0.16 -14.25 -6.09
C GLY A 225 -1.15 -13.73 -5.55
N ILE A 226 -2.23 -13.96 -6.30
CA ILE A 226 -3.56 -13.43 -5.98
C ILE A 226 -4.40 -14.53 -5.32
N SER A 227 -4.95 -14.20 -4.16
CA SER A 227 -5.80 -15.09 -3.37
C SER A 227 -6.98 -14.32 -2.77
N SER A 228 -7.97 -15.04 -2.23
CA SER A 228 -9.02 -14.47 -1.37
C SER A 228 -9.77 -13.30 -2.00
N ARG A 229 -10.26 -13.47 -3.23
CA ARG A 229 -11.03 -12.48 -4.01
C ARG A 229 -10.30 -11.19 -4.39
N GLY A 230 -8.97 -11.12 -4.27
CA GLY A 230 -8.20 -9.97 -4.76
C GLY A 230 -8.40 -9.76 -6.27
N TYR A 231 -8.36 -8.51 -6.73
CA TYR A 231 -8.49 -8.16 -8.14
C TYR A 231 -7.39 -7.21 -8.61
N ILE A 232 -6.48 -7.72 -9.43
CA ILE A 232 -5.38 -6.94 -10.01
C ILE A 232 -5.53 -6.78 -11.51
N GLU A 233 -5.32 -5.55 -11.96
CA GLU A 233 -5.11 -5.22 -13.36
C GLU A 233 -3.63 -4.95 -13.61
N PHE A 234 -3.12 -5.31 -14.78
CA PHE A 234 -1.76 -4.95 -15.16
C PHE A 234 -1.59 -4.57 -16.64
N SER A 235 -0.61 -3.73 -16.92
CA SER A 235 -0.14 -3.39 -18.27
C SER A 235 1.35 -3.03 -18.24
N ASP A 236 2.02 -3.04 -19.40
CA ASP A 236 3.37 -2.50 -19.55
C ASP A 236 4.38 -3.11 -18.55
N LEU A 237 4.24 -4.42 -18.30
CA LEU A 237 5.15 -5.17 -17.44
C LEU A 237 6.15 -5.97 -18.28
N ASP A 238 7.32 -6.24 -17.71
CA ASP A 238 8.26 -7.25 -18.21
C ASP A 238 8.38 -8.39 -17.19
N PHE A 239 7.92 -9.57 -17.57
CA PHE A 239 8.09 -10.77 -16.74
C PHE A 239 9.45 -11.41 -17.01
N GLY A 240 10.39 -11.17 -16.10
CA GLY A 240 11.67 -11.85 -16.03
C GLY A 240 11.56 -13.21 -15.32
N THR A 241 12.70 -13.79 -14.93
CA THR A 241 12.73 -15.13 -14.31
C THR A 241 12.01 -15.12 -12.96
N HIS A 242 10.94 -15.91 -12.87
CA HIS A 242 10.12 -16.15 -11.68
C HIS A 242 9.50 -17.54 -11.72
N ASN A 243 9.09 -18.09 -10.57
CA ASN A 243 8.44 -19.40 -10.50
C ASN A 243 7.13 -19.43 -11.30
N ALA A 244 6.22 -18.48 -11.06
CA ALA A 244 5.05 -18.27 -11.88
C ALA A 244 4.89 -16.77 -12.13
N HIS A 245 4.50 -16.38 -13.35
CA HIS A 245 4.29 -14.96 -13.66
C HIS A 245 2.92 -14.49 -13.16
N LEU A 246 1.86 -15.23 -13.48
CA LEU A 246 0.52 -14.95 -13.01
C LEU A 246 0.02 -16.17 -12.24
N LEU A 247 -0.06 -16.11 -10.92
CA LEU A 247 -0.71 -17.13 -10.09
C LEU A 247 -1.98 -16.55 -9.48
N CYS A 248 -3.13 -17.11 -9.85
CA CYS A 248 -4.43 -16.69 -9.34
C CYS A 248 -5.16 -17.86 -8.70
N GLN A 249 -5.58 -17.69 -7.44
CA GLN A 249 -6.16 -18.74 -6.61
C GLN A 249 -7.35 -18.22 -5.78
N TYR A 250 -8.17 -19.14 -5.26
CA TYR A 250 -9.19 -18.88 -4.24
C TYR A 250 -10.13 -17.70 -4.57
N GLY A 251 -10.69 -17.72 -5.79
CA GLY A 251 -11.64 -16.72 -6.27
C GLY A 251 -11.04 -15.36 -6.59
N GLY A 252 -9.71 -15.23 -6.61
CA GLY A 252 -9.03 -14.04 -7.11
C GLY A 252 -9.26 -13.79 -8.61
N THR A 253 -8.95 -12.59 -9.06
CA THR A 253 -8.95 -12.22 -10.48
C THR A 253 -7.66 -11.47 -10.86
N ILE A 254 -7.03 -11.87 -11.95
CA ILE A 254 -5.96 -11.12 -12.62
C ILE A 254 -6.44 -10.73 -14.02
N ALA A 255 -6.28 -9.48 -14.42
CA ALA A 255 -6.61 -9.01 -15.76
C ALA A 255 -5.44 -8.24 -16.40
N ALA A 256 -5.00 -8.66 -17.58
CA ALA A 256 -4.15 -7.82 -18.42
C ALA A 256 -5.05 -6.78 -19.13
N VAL A 257 -4.76 -5.51 -18.92
CA VAL A 257 -5.50 -4.37 -19.49
C VAL A 257 -4.70 -3.60 -20.54
N GLY A 258 -3.47 -4.03 -20.78
CA GLY A 258 -2.60 -3.53 -21.84
C GLY A 258 -1.58 -4.59 -22.26
N ASN A 259 -0.79 -4.26 -23.27
CA ASN A 259 0.27 -5.16 -23.76
C ASN A 259 1.38 -5.29 -22.71
N TYR A 260 2.15 -6.38 -22.80
CA TYR A 260 3.24 -6.64 -21.87
C TYR A 260 4.31 -7.54 -22.53
N SER A 261 5.43 -7.73 -21.83
CA SER A 261 6.56 -8.51 -22.31
C SER A 261 6.94 -9.64 -21.37
N ILE A 262 7.67 -10.61 -21.91
CA ILE A 262 8.26 -11.73 -21.20
C ILE A 262 9.74 -11.81 -21.60
N SER A 263 10.64 -11.64 -20.64
CA SER A 263 12.09 -11.79 -20.84
C SER A 263 12.70 -12.97 -20.10
N GLY A 264 11.93 -13.68 -19.27
CA GLY A 264 12.41 -14.80 -18.45
C GLY A 264 11.40 -15.93 -18.35
N GLY A 265 11.88 -17.09 -17.90
CA GLY A 265 11.08 -18.32 -17.78
C GLY A 265 10.71 -18.65 -16.33
N GLY A 266 10.01 -19.77 -16.17
CA GLY A 266 9.48 -20.24 -14.90
C GLY A 266 8.87 -21.63 -14.98
N GLN A 267 7.98 -21.95 -14.04
CA GLN A 267 7.08 -23.10 -14.14
C GLN A 267 5.93 -22.80 -15.10
N SER A 268 5.31 -21.63 -14.97
CA SER A 268 4.22 -21.19 -15.85
C SER A 268 4.18 -19.68 -16.02
N HIS A 269 3.77 -19.22 -17.20
CA HIS A 269 3.45 -17.81 -17.39
C HIS A 269 2.08 -17.50 -16.79
N ILE A 270 1.06 -18.30 -17.13
CA ILE A 270 -0.31 -18.12 -16.66
C ILE A 270 -0.71 -19.34 -15.86
N ARG A 271 -1.09 -19.16 -14.60
CA ARG A 271 -1.51 -20.25 -13.71
C ARG A 271 -2.76 -19.88 -12.92
N ALA A 272 -3.89 -20.50 -13.27
CA ALA A 272 -5.15 -20.36 -12.56
C ALA A 272 -5.47 -21.65 -11.81
N ASP A 273 -5.57 -21.56 -10.48
CA ASP A 273 -5.86 -22.69 -9.60
C ASP A 273 -7.05 -22.36 -8.68
N ALA A 274 -7.66 -23.37 -8.06
CA ALA A 274 -8.63 -23.22 -6.97
C ALA A 274 -9.69 -22.11 -7.20
N ASN A 275 -10.41 -22.16 -8.32
CA ASN A 275 -11.39 -21.15 -8.75
C ASN A 275 -10.84 -19.75 -9.07
N GLY A 276 -9.53 -19.60 -9.30
CA GLY A 276 -8.95 -18.34 -9.77
C GLY A 276 -9.32 -18.03 -11.21
N LEU A 277 -9.48 -16.74 -11.55
CA LEU A 277 -9.79 -16.28 -12.90
C LEU A 277 -8.65 -15.40 -13.44
N ILE A 278 -8.07 -15.77 -14.57
CA ILE A 278 -7.09 -14.93 -15.28
C ILE A 278 -7.64 -14.55 -16.65
N ARG A 279 -7.64 -13.23 -16.94
CA ARG A 279 -8.06 -12.66 -18.21
C ARG A 279 -6.91 -11.96 -18.88
N VAL A 280 -6.47 -12.45 -20.02
CA VAL A 280 -5.43 -11.81 -20.82
C VAL A 280 -5.88 -11.55 -22.24
N ASP A 281 -7.17 -11.64 -22.54
CA ASP A 281 -7.70 -11.50 -23.91
C ASP A 281 -7.20 -10.25 -24.66
N GLU A 282 -7.03 -10.39 -25.98
CA GLU A 282 -6.79 -9.29 -26.92
C GLU A 282 -5.51 -8.49 -26.65
N ARG A 283 -4.49 -9.13 -26.04
CA ARG A 283 -3.18 -8.50 -25.79
C ARG A 283 -2.13 -8.96 -26.81
N THR A 284 -1.19 -8.06 -27.07
CA THR A 284 0.10 -8.43 -27.66
C THR A 284 1.10 -8.72 -26.56
N VAL A 285 1.74 -9.88 -26.64
CA VAL A 285 2.78 -10.34 -25.71
C VAL A 285 4.09 -10.48 -26.45
N THR A 286 5.06 -9.64 -26.10
CA THR A 286 6.41 -9.70 -26.69
C THR A 286 7.28 -10.64 -25.88
N ILE A 287 7.86 -11.65 -26.52
CA ILE A 287 8.66 -12.70 -25.89
C ILE A 287 10.09 -12.60 -26.41
N THR A 288 11.04 -12.45 -25.49
CA THR A 288 12.47 -12.31 -25.81
C THR A 288 13.26 -13.42 -25.12
N GLY A 289 14.32 -13.91 -25.77
CA GLY A 289 15.25 -14.88 -25.16
C GLY A 289 14.77 -16.33 -25.11
N THR A 290 13.63 -16.67 -25.71
CA THR A 290 13.05 -18.04 -25.71
C THR A 290 12.92 -18.66 -24.31
N PRO A 291 12.17 -18.03 -23.40
CA PRO A 291 12.04 -18.50 -22.02
C PRO A 291 11.42 -19.91 -21.96
N ALA A 292 11.83 -20.68 -20.97
CA ALA A 292 11.30 -22.02 -20.72
C ALA A 292 10.22 -22.00 -19.64
N PHE A 293 9.11 -22.72 -19.88
CA PHE A 293 8.05 -22.94 -18.90
C PHE A 293 7.94 -24.43 -18.57
N GLY A 294 8.48 -24.82 -17.40
CA GLY A 294 8.67 -26.22 -17.03
C GLY A 294 7.37 -27.01 -16.85
N THR A 295 6.29 -26.38 -16.40
CA THR A 295 4.97 -26.99 -16.28
C THR A 295 4.16 -26.80 -17.57
N ALA A 296 3.92 -25.55 -17.94
CA ALA A 296 3.30 -25.15 -19.21
C ALA A 296 3.27 -23.63 -19.31
N PHE A 297 3.18 -23.07 -20.54
CA PHE A 297 2.92 -21.63 -20.71
C PHE A 297 1.63 -21.20 -20.01
N ALA A 298 0.53 -21.93 -20.23
CA ALA A 298 -0.75 -21.75 -19.51
C ALA A 298 -1.15 -23.02 -18.73
N ASN A 299 -1.44 -22.88 -17.44
CA ASN A 299 -1.85 -23.97 -16.56
C ASN A 299 -3.17 -23.61 -15.86
N ALA A 300 -4.23 -24.35 -16.18
CA ALA A 300 -5.50 -24.27 -15.46
C ALA A 300 -5.75 -25.58 -14.70
N THR A 301 -5.91 -25.50 -13.39
CA THR A 301 -6.23 -26.65 -12.56
C THR A 301 -7.21 -26.31 -11.46
N GLN A 302 -7.80 -27.31 -10.80
CA GLN A 302 -8.72 -27.15 -9.67
C GLN A 302 -9.75 -26.05 -9.92
N THR A 303 -10.55 -26.21 -10.99
CA THR A 303 -11.57 -25.25 -11.44
C THR A 303 -11.08 -23.82 -11.72
N GLY A 304 -9.77 -23.61 -11.88
CA GLY A 304 -9.21 -22.36 -12.37
C GLY A 304 -9.57 -22.10 -13.83
N VAL A 305 -9.74 -20.83 -14.18
CA VAL A 305 -10.17 -20.39 -15.51
C VAL A 305 -9.18 -19.39 -16.07
N ILE A 306 -8.69 -19.66 -17.28
CA ILE A 306 -7.87 -18.75 -18.07
C ILE A 306 -8.67 -18.37 -19.31
N THR A 307 -8.74 -17.07 -19.61
CA THR A 307 -9.27 -16.52 -20.86
C THR A 307 -8.15 -15.80 -21.59
N CYS A 308 -7.79 -16.27 -22.78
CA CYS A 308 -6.66 -15.80 -23.56
C CYS A 308 -6.96 -15.80 -25.07
N ARG A 309 -8.10 -15.24 -25.43
CA ARG A 309 -8.61 -15.14 -26.79
C ARG A 309 -7.91 -14.02 -27.57
N LEU A 310 -7.80 -14.18 -28.89
CA LEU A 310 -7.33 -13.15 -29.82
C LEU A 310 -5.98 -12.50 -29.42
N MET A 311 -5.09 -13.29 -28.82
CA MET A 311 -3.74 -12.89 -28.43
C MET A 311 -2.81 -12.89 -29.62
N THR A 312 -1.81 -12.00 -29.57
CA THR A 312 -0.68 -12.00 -30.50
C THR A 312 0.61 -12.23 -29.72
N PHE A 313 1.36 -13.27 -30.09
CA PHE A 313 2.68 -13.56 -29.49
C PHE A 313 3.78 -13.20 -30.47
N VAL A 314 4.69 -12.31 -30.06
CA VAL A 314 5.86 -11.91 -30.86
C VAL A 314 7.09 -12.57 -30.24
N GLY A 315 7.59 -13.64 -30.87
CA GLY A 315 8.66 -14.49 -30.31
C GLY A 315 8.13 -15.86 -29.88
N SER A 316 8.97 -16.66 -29.24
CA SER A 316 8.68 -18.05 -28.88
C SER A 316 9.09 -18.39 -27.45
N ALA A 317 8.53 -19.46 -26.91
CA ALA A 317 8.92 -20.06 -25.63
C ALA A 317 9.14 -21.58 -25.79
N THR A 318 9.77 -22.22 -24.81
CA THR A 318 9.89 -23.69 -24.73
C THR A 318 9.09 -24.26 -23.56
N GLY A 319 8.83 -25.57 -23.61
CA GLY A 319 7.96 -26.28 -22.67
C GLY A 319 6.57 -26.58 -23.24
N PRO A 320 5.70 -27.25 -22.46
CA PRO A 320 4.32 -27.52 -22.86
C PRO A 320 3.54 -26.22 -23.08
N ARG A 321 2.69 -26.19 -24.10
CA ARG A 321 1.86 -25.00 -24.41
C ARG A 321 0.79 -24.77 -23.36
N TYR A 322 0.15 -25.85 -22.92
CA TYR A 322 -0.89 -25.76 -21.92
C TYR A 322 -1.04 -27.06 -21.11
N THR A 323 -1.57 -26.93 -19.90
CA THR A 323 -2.12 -28.05 -19.11
C THR A 323 -3.47 -27.64 -18.55
N ALA A 324 -4.52 -28.38 -18.87
CA ALA A 324 -5.85 -28.20 -18.28
C ALA A 324 -6.26 -29.48 -17.53
N THR A 325 -6.40 -29.40 -16.20
CA THR A 325 -6.70 -30.57 -15.35
C THR A 325 -7.71 -30.24 -14.27
N LEU A 326 -8.32 -31.24 -13.62
CA LEU A 326 -9.21 -31.07 -12.46
C LEU A 326 -10.29 -30.01 -12.71
N ASN A 327 -10.99 -30.14 -13.84
CA ASN A 327 -12.01 -29.21 -14.34
C ASN A 327 -11.51 -27.77 -14.59
N GLY A 328 -10.20 -27.56 -14.75
CA GLY A 328 -9.64 -26.28 -15.19
C GLY A 328 -9.95 -25.99 -16.66
N VAL A 329 -10.17 -24.72 -16.99
CA VAL A 329 -10.56 -24.29 -18.33
C VAL A 329 -9.57 -23.26 -18.87
N ILE A 330 -9.09 -23.49 -20.09
CA ILE A 330 -8.31 -22.53 -20.87
C ILE A 330 -9.12 -22.19 -22.11
N TYR A 331 -9.71 -21.01 -22.11
CA TYR A 331 -10.59 -20.51 -23.17
C TYR A 331 -9.84 -19.59 -24.13
N THR A 332 -9.73 -20.05 -25.37
CA THR A 332 -8.99 -19.47 -26.49
C THR A 332 -9.89 -19.13 -27.68
N GLU A 333 -11.20 -19.37 -27.58
CA GLU A 333 -12.18 -19.13 -28.66
C GLU A 333 -11.94 -20.04 -29.89
N GLY A 334 -11.67 -21.32 -29.63
CA GLY A 334 -11.51 -22.35 -30.65
C GLY A 334 -10.13 -22.36 -31.33
N ALA A 335 -9.12 -21.72 -30.73
CA ALA A 335 -7.79 -21.64 -31.32
C ALA A 335 -7.10 -23.03 -31.38
N SER A 336 -6.16 -23.18 -32.32
CA SER A 336 -5.37 -24.41 -32.48
C SER A 336 -4.66 -24.81 -31.18
N ALA A 337 -4.40 -26.11 -30.99
CA ALA A 337 -3.56 -26.62 -29.91
C ALA A 337 -2.11 -26.07 -29.93
N THR A 338 -1.69 -25.45 -31.04
CA THR A 338 -0.38 -24.80 -31.19
C THR A 338 -0.39 -23.29 -30.95
N TYR A 339 -1.54 -22.71 -30.60
CA TYR A 339 -1.75 -21.27 -30.48
C TYR A 339 -0.89 -20.61 -29.39
N LEU A 340 -0.81 -21.22 -28.20
CA LEU A 340 0.01 -20.71 -27.11
C LEU A 340 1.51 -21.03 -27.33
N PRO A 341 2.44 -20.16 -26.89
CA PRO A 341 3.88 -20.40 -27.01
C PRO A 341 4.34 -21.69 -26.33
N GLY A 342 5.28 -22.40 -26.95
CA GLY A 342 5.84 -23.65 -26.45
C GLY A 342 6.27 -24.58 -27.59
N ASN A 343 7.19 -25.49 -27.29
CA ASN A 343 7.70 -26.49 -28.24
C ASN A 343 7.20 -27.92 -27.95
N ALA A 344 6.51 -28.15 -26.83
CA ALA A 344 5.90 -29.43 -26.51
C ALA A 344 4.36 -29.34 -26.60
N ALA A 345 3.72 -30.48 -26.88
CA ALA A 345 2.26 -30.57 -26.92
C ALA A 345 1.64 -30.21 -25.56
N GLY A 346 0.46 -29.58 -25.58
CA GLY A 346 -0.34 -29.37 -24.38
C GLY A 346 -1.14 -30.63 -24.01
N SER A 347 -1.70 -30.66 -22.80
CA SER A 347 -2.49 -31.78 -22.31
C SER A 347 -3.78 -31.35 -21.60
N THR A 348 -4.78 -32.22 -21.69
CA THR A 348 -6.06 -32.13 -20.97
C THR A 348 -6.30 -33.43 -20.22
N ALA A 349 -6.72 -33.38 -18.96
CA ALA A 349 -7.11 -34.57 -18.20
C ALA A 349 -8.17 -34.23 -17.16
N THR A 350 -8.80 -35.23 -16.54
CA THR A 350 -9.69 -35.06 -15.37
C THR A 350 -10.72 -33.93 -15.53
N GLY A 351 -11.38 -33.89 -16.70
CA GLY A 351 -12.40 -32.90 -17.03
C GLY A 351 -11.87 -31.53 -17.48
N GLY A 352 -10.55 -31.32 -17.50
CA GLY A 352 -9.97 -30.07 -17.99
C GLY A 352 -10.22 -29.84 -19.48
N GLN A 353 -10.39 -28.57 -19.86
CA GLN A 353 -10.74 -28.17 -21.23
C GLN A 353 -9.78 -27.13 -21.79
N TYR A 354 -9.49 -27.27 -23.08
CA TYR A 354 -8.80 -26.29 -23.91
C TYR A 354 -9.60 -26.13 -25.20
N GLY A 355 -9.93 -24.89 -25.55
CA GLY A 355 -10.64 -24.56 -26.80
C GLY A 355 -11.32 -23.22 -26.73
#